data_AF-R7HHP2-F1
#
_entry.id   AF-R7HHP2-F1
#
_cell.length_a   1.000
_cell.length_b   1.000
_cell.length_c   1.000
_cell.angle_alpha   90.00
_cell.angle_beta   90.00
_cell.angle_gamma   90.00
#
_symmetry.space_group_name_H-M   'P 1'
#
loop_
_entity.id
_entity.type
_entity.pdbx_description
1 polymer ?
#
loop_
_entity_poly.entity_id
_entity_poly.type
_entity_poly.pdbx_seq_one_letter_code
_entity_poly.pdbx_strand_id
1 'polypeptide(L)'
;MKVSLGNSPFNQKYNSAEYVGYMYEIGKQHGTSQSSDIKTYLDNWYANYTDLNKTGTKITDQIYCNDRTASTSNVAYSTTNYTTLTSWNSKGTRYFYGANGRVWNNPVSPDYICPVASDKFTTTTVKGNGKLSYPVGLISADEITFAGLPTGKANNSFYLYTGDYYWAGSPRAFGGSSFAGGFVVRGDGALNVGIVNSNVGVRGVVSLSSDANLIGDGTWNNVYEVASDKPTVKNISISGKNVTATLSGEKGLTGYAISKSTSTPKNWVSISGKSYNLNTNVQEEGRNYLWVKDAKGNTTTQEIVVLLGTSFDTTFVANNNDLFNHNGIRYEGANPNNYICLDNNTTGSCSNKELLFRIIGLFEEELTGSSIMNNSKSKLLKIISTTDYGTSRWAASTVSTNNYNLNNWEQSDIATTINNDYLGNLFNISEFHSKFANQHNGMAQAKWHLGGANSSTYNWEQVTAANMYAIERNTSAVYSSNPPYLFGYVGLMYPSDYGYAAKGCQSTKLFELNNNQTCLDNNWLYQSQLDTFGGNVDEWLISPSSENDNNVSIIRRQGYIQASGIDSTDEYNYRPVFYLDSKELSIAGGEGTSTNPYHIR
;
A
#
# COMPACT_ATOMS: atom_id res chain seq x y z
N MET A 1 -7.89 -8.89 -9.48
CA MET A 1 -8.45 -9.64 -8.34
C MET A 1 -9.97 -9.74 -8.58
N LYS A 2 -10.51 -10.90 -8.95
CA LYS A 2 -11.97 -11.07 -9.12
C LYS A 2 -12.58 -11.24 -7.73
N VAL A 3 -13.11 -10.16 -7.15
CA VAL A 3 -13.93 -10.25 -5.94
C VAL A 3 -15.35 -10.62 -6.39
N SER A 4 -15.57 -11.90 -6.69
CA SER A 4 -16.93 -12.41 -6.88
C SER A 4 -17.62 -12.43 -5.52
N LEU A 5 -18.88 -12.00 -5.43
CA LEU A 5 -19.71 -12.13 -4.23
C LEU A 5 -19.88 -13.59 -3.81
N GLY A 6 -19.68 -14.52 -4.74
CA GLY A 6 -19.94 -15.95 -4.62
C GLY A 6 -21.17 -16.37 -5.43
N ASN A 7 -21.63 -17.59 -5.21
CA ASN A 7 -22.74 -18.19 -5.93
C ASN A 7 -23.89 -18.51 -4.97
N SER A 8 -25.12 -18.35 -5.45
CA SER A 8 -26.33 -18.73 -4.72
C SER A 8 -27.41 -19.20 -5.71
N PRO A 9 -28.27 -20.17 -5.35
CA PRO A 9 -29.55 -20.32 -6.03
C PRO A 9 -30.38 -19.03 -5.88
N PHE A 10 -31.17 -18.71 -6.90
CA PHE A 10 -32.18 -17.66 -6.78
C PHE A 10 -33.23 -18.09 -5.76
N ASN A 11 -33.73 -19.33 -5.87
CA ASN A 11 -34.63 -19.97 -4.93
C ASN A 11 -34.34 -21.48 -4.85
N GLN A 12 -34.38 -22.09 -3.68
CA GLN A 12 -34.12 -23.51 -3.47
C GLN A 12 -35.08 -24.42 -4.25
N LYS A 13 -36.33 -23.98 -4.46
CA LYS A 13 -37.37 -24.73 -5.18
C LYS A 13 -37.67 -24.08 -6.53
N TYR A 14 -38.11 -24.88 -7.49
CA TYR A 14 -38.34 -24.46 -8.87
C TYR A 14 -39.67 -24.93 -9.47
N ASN A 15 -40.44 -25.74 -8.75
CA ASN A 15 -41.60 -26.45 -9.28
C ASN A 15 -42.93 -25.71 -9.14
N SER A 16 -42.90 -24.43 -8.78
CA SER A 16 -44.04 -23.54 -8.69
C SER A 16 -43.71 -22.15 -9.22
N ALA A 17 -44.72 -21.45 -9.74
CA ALA A 17 -44.59 -20.14 -10.36
C ALA A 17 -44.10 -19.05 -9.39
N GLU A 18 -44.44 -19.12 -8.10
CA GLU A 18 -44.03 -18.12 -7.10
C GLU A 18 -42.51 -18.06 -6.88
N TYR A 19 -41.77 -19.14 -7.18
CA TYR A 19 -40.32 -19.23 -6.92
C TYR A 19 -39.44 -18.38 -7.85
N VAL A 20 -40.01 -17.72 -8.86
CA VAL A 20 -39.29 -16.70 -9.64
C VAL A 20 -39.13 -15.36 -8.90
N GLY A 21 -39.79 -15.22 -7.75
CA GLY A 21 -39.79 -13.97 -6.98
C GLY A 21 -38.58 -13.83 -6.07
N TYR A 22 -38.00 -12.63 -6.03
CA TYR A 22 -36.99 -12.18 -5.08
C TYR A 22 -37.50 -12.25 -3.64
N MET A 23 -38.81 -12.07 -3.48
CA MET A 23 -39.61 -12.57 -2.36
C MET A 23 -40.86 -13.24 -2.91
N TYR A 24 -41.46 -14.16 -2.18
CA TYR A 24 -42.63 -14.92 -2.63
C TYR A 24 -43.59 -15.26 -1.48
N GLU A 25 -44.79 -15.72 -1.82
CA GLU A 25 -45.73 -16.36 -0.88
C GLU A 25 -46.41 -17.50 -1.64
N ILE A 26 -46.50 -18.66 -1.00
CA ILE A 26 -47.13 -19.83 -1.61
C ILE A 26 -48.58 -19.50 -1.98
N GLY A 27 -48.95 -19.76 -3.24
CA GLY A 27 -50.31 -19.52 -3.74
C GLY A 27 -50.62 -18.07 -4.12
N LYS A 28 -49.63 -17.15 -4.14
CA LYS A 28 -49.84 -15.77 -4.60
C LYS A 28 -48.83 -15.35 -5.68
N GLN A 29 -49.33 -14.76 -6.77
CA GLN A 29 -48.48 -14.21 -7.85
C GLN A 29 -47.48 -13.16 -7.34
N HIS A 30 -47.98 -12.19 -6.55
CA HIS A 30 -47.17 -11.08 -6.04
C HIS A 30 -46.97 -11.12 -4.51
N GLY A 31 -46.93 -12.33 -3.96
CA GLY A 31 -46.66 -12.54 -2.53
C GLY A 31 -45.25 -12.11 -2.13
N THR A 32 -45.08 -11.65 -0.88
CA THR A 32 -43.78 -11.19 -0.35
C THR A 32 -43.57 -11.58 1.12
N SER A 33 -44.14 -12.69 1.57
CA SER A 33 -44.03 -13.13 2.96
C SER A 33 -42.76 -13.94 3.25
N GLN A 34 -42.12 -14.48 2.22
CA GLN A 34 -40.89 -15.27 2.30
C GLN A 34 -39.79 -14.65 1.45
N SER A 35 -38.58 -14.53 2.01
CA SER A 35 -37.38 -14.16 1.25
C SER A 35 -36.94 -15.31 0.36
N SER A 36 -36.42 -15.01 -0.83
CA SER A 36 -35.67 -15.96 -1.64
C SER A 36 -34.28 -16.23 -1.04
N ASP A 37 -33.63 -17.31 -1.47
CA ASP A 37 -32.27 -17.65 -1.06
C ASP A 37 -31.26 -16.57 -1.50
N ILE A 38 -31.39 -16.04 -2.72
CA ILE A 38 -30.49 -14.98 -3.21
C ILE A 38 -30.70 -13.65 -2.48
N LYS A 39 -31.92 -13.31 -2.08
CA LYS A 39 -32.17 -12.14 -1.23
C LYS A 39 -31.47 -12.30 0.12
N THR A 40 -31.65 -13.46 0.76
CA THR A 40 -31.02 -13.74 2.06
C THR A 40 -29.49 -13.70 1.95
N TYR A 41 -28.95 -14.21 0.85
CA TYR A 41 -27.52 -14.14 0.55
C TYR A 41 -27.01 -12.70 0.42
N LEU A 42 -27.72 -11.85 -0.33
CA LEU A 42 -27.39 -10.43 -0.50
C LEU A 42 -27.51 -9.63 0.80
N ASP A 43 -28.56 -9.89 1.59
CA ASP A 43 -28.75 -9.25 2.90
C ASP A 43 -27.57 -9.56 3.84
N ASN A 44 -27.16 -10.83 3.90
CA ASN A 44 -26.01 -11.26 4.70
C ASN A 44 -24.69 -10.66 4.20
N TRP A 45 -24.49 -10.63 2.88
CA TRP A 45 -23.31 -10.00 2.29
C TRP A 45 -23.23 -8.52 2.64
N TYR A 46 -24.33 -7.78 2.49
CA TYR A 46 -24.38 -6.35 2.79
C TYR A 46 -24.13 -6.08 4.27
N ALA A 47 -24.76 -6.85 5.16
CA ALA A 47 -24.61 -6.70 6.60
C ALA A 47 -23.16 -6.87 7.09
N ASN A 48 -22.40 -7.77 6.46
CA ASN A 48 -21.02 -8.08 6.83
C ASN A 48 -19.99 -7.08 6.29
N TYR A 49 -20.36 -6.18 5.37
CA TYR A 49 -19.47 -5.16 4.84
C TYR A 49 -19.59 -3.86 5.62
N THR A 50 -18.62 -3.60 6.51
CA THR A 50 -18.65 -2.45 7.43
C THR A 50 -18.70 -1.11 6.70
N ASP A 51 -18.09 -0.97 5.52
CA ASP A 51 -18.12 0.29 4.76
C ASP A 51 -19.46 0.59 4.10
N LEU A 52 -20.19 -0.43 3.65
CA LEU A 52 -21.51 -0.25 3.01
C LEU A 52 -22.61 0.05 4.05
N ASN A 53 -22.45 -0.45 5.27
CA ASN A 53 -23.43 -0.32 6.34
C ASN A 53 -23.06 0.74 7.41
N LYS A 54 -22.08 1.61 7.13
CA LYS A 54 -21.72 2.73 8.01
C LYS A 54 -22.77 3.84 7.95
N THR A 55 -22.98 4.49 9.09
CA THR A 55 -23.76 5.74 9.14
C THR A 55 -23.08 6.82 8.30
N GLY A 56 -23.86 7.53 7.48
CA GLY A 56 -23.34 8.63 6.66
C GLY A 56 -22.85 8.22 5.27
N THR A 57 -23.10 6.98 4.82
CA THR A 57 -22.89 6.60 3.42
C THR A 57 -23.82 7.39 2.50
N LYS A 58 -23.42 7.52 1.23
CA LYS A 58 -24.26 8.12 0.19
C LYS A 58 -25.17 7.11 -0.50
N ILE A 59 -25.26 5.88 0.00
CA ILE A 59 -26.16 4.86 -0.52
C ILE A 59 -27.59 5.27 -0.14
N THR A 60 -28.50 5.22 -1.10
CA THR A 60 -29.89 5.69 -0.95
C THR A 60 -30.88 4.57 -1.25
N ASP A 61 -32.07 4.67 -0.63
CA ASP A 61 -33.18 3.76 -0.92
C ASP A 61 -33.67 3.97 -2.35
N GLN A 62 -33.76 2.88 -3.11
CA GLN A 62 -34.16 2.85 -4.50
C GLN A 62 -34.99 1.59 -4.80
N ILE A 63 -35.87 1.68 -5.78
CA ILE A 63 -36.72 0.57 -6.22
C ILE A 63 -35.87 -0.48 -6.93
N TYR A 64 -35.86 -1.69 -6.39
CA TYR A 64 -35.39 -2.90 -7.07
C TYR A 64 -36.60 -3.69 -7.56
N CYS A 65 -36.78 -3.76 -8.88
CA CYS A 65 -37.99 -4.32 -9.46
C CYS A 65 -37.84 -5.81 -9.81
N ASN A 66 -38.76 -6.64 -9.31
CA ASN A 66 -38.88 -8.03 -9.76
C ASN A 66 -39.86 -8.20 -10.93
N ASP A 67 -40.81 -7.30 -11.13
CA ASP A 67 -41.87 -7.36 -12.16
C ASP A 67 -42.41 -8.78 -12.48
N ARG A 68 -43.36 -9.24 -11.66
CA ARG A 68 -44.03 -10.54 -11.86
C ARG A 68 -45.32 -10.41 -12.65
N THR A 69 -45.52 -9.34 -13.43
CA THR A 69 -46.58 -9.31 -14.43
C THR A 69 -46.37 -10.47 -15.39
N ALA A 70 -47.45 -11.15 -15.78
CA ALA A 70 -47.37 -12.42 -16.47
C ALA A 70 -48.30 -12.48 -17.67
N SER A 71 -47.88 -13.25 -18.67
CA SER A 71 -48.68 -13.67 -19.82
C SER A 71 -48.62 -15.19 -19.94
N THR A 72 -49.71 -15.80 -20.39
CA THR A 72 -49.73 -17.22 -20.80
C THR A 72 -49.25 -17.41 -22.23
N SER A 73 -49.04 -16.32 -22.97
CA SER A 73 -48.55 -16.30 -24.35
C SER A 73 -47.13 -15.73 -24.41
N ASN A 74 -46.28 -16.31 -25.26
CA ASN A 74 -44.92 -15.80 -25.47
C ASN A 74 -44.95 -14.71 -26.55
N VAL A 75 -45.26 -13.47 -26.16
CA VAL A 75 -45.49 -12.34 -27.08
C VAL A 75 -44.69 -11.11 -26.68
N ALA A 76 -44.56 -10.13 -27.57
CA ALA A 76 -43.93 -8.85 -27.24
C ALA A 76 -44.65 -8.17 -26.06
N TYR A 77 -43.88 -7.38 -25.28
CA TYR A 77 -44.44 -6.69 -24.14
C TYR A 77 -45.50 -5.67 -24.55
N SER A 78 -46.61 -5.70 -23.81
CA SER A 78 -47.56 -4.59 -23.70
C SER A 78 -48.22 -4.71 -22.34
N THR A 79 -48.71 -3.59 -21.81
CA THR A 79 -49.48 -3.56 -20.55
C THR A 79 -50.80 -4.33 -20.64
N THR A 80 -51.25 -4.70 -21.84
CA THR A 80 -52.41 -5.57 -22.08
C THR A 80 -52.04 -7.05 -22.03
N ASN A 81 -50.86 -7.43 -22.54
CA ASN A 81 -50.43 -8.83 -22.63
C ASN A 81 -49.83 -9.34 -21.31
N TYR A 82 -49.18 -8.46 -20.54
CA TYR A 82 -48.49 -8.76 -19.30
C TYR A 82 -49.14 -8.01 -18.14
N THR A 83 -49.92 -8.72 -17.32
CA THR A 83 -50.69 -8.13 -16.23
C THR A 83 -50.53 -8.91 -14.93
N THR A 84 -51.09 -8.39 -13.84
CA THR A 84 -51.48 -9.25 -12.71
C THR A 84 -52.66 -10.10 -13.16
N LEU A 85 -52.55 -11.42 -13.07
CA LEU A 85 -53.54 -12.36 -13.57
C LEU A 85 -54.62 -12.59 -12.52
N THR A 86 -55.89 -12.52 -12.93
CA THR A 86 -57.04 -12.79 -12.05
C THR A 86 -57.21 -14.27 -11.73
N SER A 87 -56.67 -15.16 -12.57
CA SER A 87 -56.75 -16.62 -12.43
C SER A 87 -55.36 -17.24 -12.48
N TRP A 88 -54.45 -16.71 -11.65
CA TRP A 88 -53.11 -17.23 -11.51
C TRP A 88 -53.10 -18.55 -10.73
N ASN A 89 -52.47 -19.57 -11.32
CA ASN A 89 -52.19 -20.86 -10.70
C ASN A 89 -50.71 -20.99 -10.35
N SER A 90 -50.40 -21.50 -9.16
CA SER A 90 -49.03 -21.81 -8.73
C SER A 90 -48.37 -22.91 -9.56
N LYS A 91 -49.16 -23.87 -10.07
CA LYS A 91 -48.70 -25.01 -10.88
C LYS A 91 -49.65 -25.27 -12.05
N GLY A 92 -49.22 -26.07 -13.00
CA GLY A 92 -49.99 -26.54 -14.16
C GLY A 92 -50.14 -25.53 -15.30
N THR A 93 -49.81 -24.25 -15.10
CA THR A 93 -49.97 -23.20 -16.11
C THR A 93 -48.63 -22.57 -16.48
N ARG A 94 -48.32 -22.48 -17.77
CA ARG A 94 -47.11 -21.84 -18.27
C ARG A 94 -47.26 -20.32 -18.24
N TYR A 95 -46.23 -19.62 -17.75
CA TYR A 95 -46.17 -18.16 -17.77
C TYR A 95 -44.87 -17.65 -18.37
N PHE A 96 -44.96 -16.47 -18.99
CA PHE A 96 -43.85 -15.61 -19.35
C PHE A 96 -44.01 -14.31 -18.56
N TYR A 97 -42.93 -13.79 -18.00
CA TYR A 97 -42.99 -12.59 -17.15
C TYR A 97 -42.66 -11.30 -17.93
N GLY A 98 -42.99 -10.14 -17.39
CA GLY A 98 -42.89 -8.84 -18.07
C GLY A 98 -41.55 -8.60 -18.77
N ALA A 99 -40.44 -8.87 -18.07
CA ALA A 99 -39.10 -8.76 -18.64
C ALA A 99 -38.90 -9.67 -19.87
N ASN A 100 -39.48 -10.87 -19.92
CA ASN A 100 -39.44 -11.71 -21.12
C ASN A 100 -40.10 -11.02 -22.32
N GLY A 101 -41.25 -10.39 -22.12
CA GLY A 101 -41.87 -9.60 -23.18
C GLY A 101 -40.98 -8.47 -23.69
N ARG A 102 -40.26 -7.78 -22.78
CA ARG A 102 -39.48 -6.57 -23.09
C ARG A 102 -38.14 -6.87 -23.71
N VAL A 103 -37.40 -7.83 -23.16
CA VAL A 103 -36.01 -8.07 -23.57
C VAL A 103 -35.85 -9.27 -24.49
N TRP A 104 -36.78 -10.24 -24.45
CA TRP A 104 -36.66 -11.50 -25.21
C TRP A 104 -37.46 -11.52 -26.53
N ASN A 105 -38.64 -10.91 -26.54
CA ASN A 105 -39.53 -10.91 -27.69
C ASN A 105 -39.37 -9.63 -28.52
N ASN A 106 -39.61 -9.75 -29.83
CA ASN A 106 -39.51 -8.62 -30.76
C ASN A 106 -40.83 -7.86 -30.90
N PRO A 107 -40.82 -6.51 -30.94
CA PRO A 107 -39.64 -5.66 -30.79
C PRO A 107 -39.12 -5.62 -29.34
N VAL A 108 -37.79 -5.61 -29.19
CA VAL A 108 -37.13 -5.43 -27.89
C VAL A 108 -37.37 -4.00 -27.39
N SER A 109 -37.88 -3.87 -26.16
CA SER A 109 -38.29 -2.60 -25.55
C SER A 109 -38.03 -2.60 -24.03
N PRO A 110 -36.76 -2.58 -23.58
CA PRO A 110 -36.44 -2.50 -22.16
C PRO A 110 -36.97 -1.20 -21.56
N ASP A 111 -37.37 -1.23 -20.28
CA ASP A 111 -37.82 -0.05 -19.55
C ASP A 111 -37.36 -0.04 -18.08
N TYR A 112 -37.51 1.10 -17.41
CA TYR A 112 -37.23 1.25 -15.97
C TYR A 112 -38.53 1.22 -15.13
N ILE A 113 -39.65 0.78 -15.71
CA ILE A 113 -40.95 0.89 -15.07
C ILE A 113 -41.22 -0.39 -14.28
N CYS A 114 -41.45 -0.24 -12.99
CA CYS A 114 -41.95 -1.33 -12.16
C CYS A 114 -43.48 -1.16 -11.97
N PRO A 115 -44.32 -1.93 -12.68
CA PRO A 115 -45.75 -1.63 -12.74
C PRO A 115 -46.51 -1.98 -11.45
N VAL A 116 -46.06 -3.02 -10.72
CA VAL A 116 -46.80 -3.57 -9.58
C VAL A 116 -46.16 -3.14 -8.25
N ALA A 117 -46.97 -2.52 -7.37
CA ALA A 117 -46.48 -1.94 -6.11
C ALA A 117 -45.79 -2.96 -5.19
N SER A 118 -46.32 -4.19 -5.08
CA SER A 118 -45.71 -5.25 -4.27
C SER A 118 -44.39 -5.79 -4.84
N ASP A 119 -44.08 -5.52 -6.11
CA ASP A 119 -42.81 -5.90 -6.74
C ASP A 119 -41.76 -4.78 -6.71
N LYS A 120 -42.10 -3.60 -6.17
CA LYS A 120 -41.19 -2.47 -5.94
C LYS A 120 -40.44 -2.64 -4.62
N PHE A 121 -39.37 -3.43 -4.60
CA PHE A 121 -38.63 -3.67 -3.37
C PHE A 121 -37.79 -2.45 -2.96
N THR A 122 -38.00 -1.98 -1.73
CA THR A 122 -37.35 -0.81 -1.12
C THR A 122 -37.18 -1.03 0.38
N THR A 123 -36.35 -0.23 1.05
CA THR A 123 -36.26 -0.24 2.53
C THR A 123 -37.36 0.59 3.18
N THR A 124 -37.92 1.57 2.47
CA THR A 124 -39.00 2.44 2.95
C THR A 124 -40.28 2.27 2.15
N THR A 125 -41.43 2.64 2.72
CA THR A 125 -42.73 2.63 2.03
C THR A 125 -42.99 3.86 1.16
N VAL A 126 -42.06 4.83 1.16
CA VAL A 126 -42.21 6.09 0.39
C VAL A 126 -42.12 5.84 -1.11
N LYS A 127 -41.19 4.96 -1.53
CA LYS A 127 -40.93 4.66 -2.95
C LYS A 127 -41.47 3.29 -3.39
N GLY A 128 -41.72 2.38 -2.45
CA GLY A 128 -42.05 0.99 -2.76
C GLY A 128 -42.69 0.25 -1.59
N ASN A 129 -42.43 -1.06 -1.50
CA ASN A 129 -43.11 -1.97 -0.57
C ASN A 129 -42.49 -2.04 0.83
N GLY A 130 -41.32 -1.41 1.06
CA GLY A 130 -40.65 -1.38 2.37
C GLY A 130 -40.22 -2.75 2.91
N LYS A 131 -40.00 -3.76 2.04
CA LYS A 131 -39.68 -5.14 2.44
C LYS A 131 -38.18 -5.46 2.50
N LEU A 132 -37.31 -4.54 2.10
CA LEU A 132 -35.87 -4.75 2.17
C LEU A 132 -35.31 -4.34 3.52
N SER A 133 -34.38 -5.14 4.04
CA SER A 133 -33.59 -4.80 5.23
C SER A 133 -32.49 -3.79 4.87
N TYR A 134 -31.91 -3.93 3.69
CA TYR A 134 -30.82 -3.10 3.17
C TYR A 134 -31.14 -2.57 1.76
N PRO A 135 -30.62 -1.40 1.36
CA PRO A 135 -30.89 -0.82 0.04
C PRO A 135 -30.06 -1.49 -1.07
N VAL A 136 -30.14 -2.82 -1.19
CA VAL A 136 -29.42 -3.65 -2.14
C VAL A 136 -30.38 -4.57 -2.89
N GLY A 137 -30.11 -4.78 -4.19
CA GLY A 137 -30.85 -5.71 -5.02
C GLY A 137 -29.99 -6.33 -6.10
N LEU A 138 -30.62 -6.86 -7.15
CA LEU A 138 -29.96 -7.41 -8.33
C LEU A 138 -30.24 -6.52 -9.53
N ILE A 139 -29.29 -6.47 -10.46
CA ILE A 139 -29.47 -5.79 -11.75
C ILE A 139 -30.58 -6.47 -12.55
N SER A 140 -31.46 -5.69 -13.18
CA SER A 140 -32.56 -6.20 -14.01
C SER A 140 -32.09 -6.63 -15.40
N ALA A 141 -32.87 -7.49 -16.06
CA ALA A 141 -32.61 -7.85 -17.46
C ALA A 141 -32.76 -6.64 -18.40
N ASP A 142 -33.64 -5.69 -18.05
CA ASP A 142 -33.80 -4.42 -18.74
C ASP A 142 -32.52 -3.56 -18.66
N GLU A 143 -31.94 -3.39 -17.48
CA GLU A 143 -30.65 -2.67 -17.30
C GLU A 143 -29.50 -3.34 -18.05
N ILE A 144 -29.43 -4.68 -18.03
CA ILE A 144 -28.46 -5.44 -18.82
C ILE A 144 -28.64 -5.18 -20.33
N THR A 145 -29.89 -5.06 -20.78
CA THR A 145 -30.20 -4.76 -22.19
C THR A 145 -29.80 -3.34 -22.55
N PHE A 146 -30.09 -2.35 -21.69
CA PHE A 146 -29.62 -0.97 -21.85
C PHE A 146 -28.09 -0.86 -21.89
N ALA A 147 -27.38 -1.69 -21.12
CA ALA A 147 -25.93 -1.78 -21.14
C ALA A 147 -25.35 -2.37 -22.44
N GLY A 148 -26.20 -2.86 -23.36
CA GLY A 148 -25.80 -3.27 -24.70
C GLY A 148 -25.85 -4.77 -24.97
N LEU A 149 -26.50 -5.58 -24.12
CA LEU A 149 -26.68 -7.01 -24.35
C LEU A 149 -28.11 -7.35 -24.83
N PRO A 150 -28.33 -7.52 -26.15
CA PRO A 150 -29.63 -7.96 -26.67
C PRO A 150 -29.81 -9.48 -26.51
N THR A 151 -31.05 -9.93 -26.34
CA THR A 151 -31.39 -11.36 -26.26
C THR A 151 -30.92 -12.17 -27.46
N GLY A 152 -30.48 -13.40 -27.19
CA GLY A 152 -30.16 -14.39 -28.23
C GLY A 152 -28.86 -14.10 -28.97
N LYS A 153 -28.15 -13.03 -28.61
CA LYS A 153 -26.83 -12.69 -29.09
C LYS A 153 -25.86 -12.68 -27.92
N ALA A 154 -24.65 -13.14 -28.17
CA ALA A 154 -23.53 -12.90 -27.27
C ALA A 154 -22.98 -11.50 -27.53
N ASN A 155 -22.69 -10.75 -26.47
CA ASN A 155 -21.88 -9.54 -26.53
C ASN A 155 -20.82 -9.63 -25.44
N ASN A 156 -19.54 -9.68 -25.82
CA ASN A 156 -18.43 -9.81 -24.89
C ASN A 156 -17.69 -8.48 -24.68
N SER A 157 -18.23 -7.39 -25.25
CA SER A 157 -17.61 -6.05 -25.24
C SER A 157 -18.35 -5.03 -24.38
N PHE A 158 -19.48 -5.41 -23.77
CA PHE A 158 -20.20 -4.53 -22.83
C PHE A 158 -19.62 -4.62 -21.42
N TYR A 159 -19.68 -3.52 -20.65
CA TYR A 159 -18.96 -3.38 -19.38
C TYR A 159 -19.46 -4.32 -18.26
N LEU A 160 -20.62 -4.94 -18.42
CA LEU A 160 -21.13 -5.94 -17.48
C LEU A 160 -20.67 -7.37 -17.81
N TYR A 161 -20.01 -7.60 -18.95
CA TYR A 161 -19.41 -8.90 -19.28
C TYR A 161 -18.23 -9.23 -18.35
N THR A 162 -18.29 -10.37 -17.68
CA THR A 162 -17.24 -10.81 -16.74
C THR A 162 -16.57 -12.13 -17.14
N GLY A 163 -17.07 -12.79 -18.19
CA GLY A 163 -16.74 -14.18 -18.54
C GLY A 163 -17.35 -15.23 -17.60
N ASP A 164 -18.16 -14.84 -16.61
CA ASP A 164 -18.81 -15.75 -15.65
C ASP A 164 -20.34 -15.77 -15.83
N TYR A 165 -21.00 -16.73 -15.18
CA TYR A 165 -22.46 -16.80 -15.11
C TYR A 165 -22.98 -16.03 -13.89
N TYR A 166 -23.91 -15.08 -14.08
CA TYR A 166 -24.56 -14.38 -12.96
C TYR A 166 -26.07 -14.14 -13.17
N TRP A 167 -26.80 -14.09 -12.05
CA TRP A 167 -28.24 -13.82 -12.04
C TRP A 167 -28.56 -12.35 -12.35
N ALA A 168 -29.63 -12.13 -13.10
CA ALA A 168 -30.40 -10.89 -13.08
C ALA A 168 -31.56 -10.99 -12.07
N GLY A 169 -32.05 -9.86 -11.58
CA GLY A 169 -33.20 -9.77 -10.67
C GLY A 169 -34.55 -10.01 -11.36
N SER A 170 -34.57 -10.11 -12.69
CA SER A 170 -35.80 -10.25 -13.47
C SER A 170 -36.18 -11.71 -13.71
N PRO A 171 -37.44 -12.11 -13.46
CA PRO A 171 -37.97 -13.41 -13.81
C PRO A 171 -38.18 -13.50 -15.33
N ARG A 172 -38.05 -14.69 -15.89
CA ARG A 172 -38.27 -14.92 -17.32
C ARG A 172 -39.54 -15.71 -17.60
N ALA A 173 -39.64 -16.92 -17.02
CA ALA A 173 -40.75 -17.82 -17.33
C ALA A 173 -40.98 -18.86 -16.22
N PHE A 174 -42.17 -19.45 -16.23
CA PHE A 174 -42.51 -20.66 -15.50
C PHE A 174 -43.07 -21.71 -16.46
N GLY A 175 -42.49 -22.91 -16.46
CA GLY A 175 -42.81 -24.02 -17.36
C GLY A 175 -44.07 -24.81 -17.02
N GLY A 176 -44.97 -24.30 -16.17
CA GLY A 176 -46.19 -24.98 -15.73
C GLY A 176 -45.96 -25.95 -14.58
N SER A 177 -45.05 -26.89 -14.72
CA SER A 177 -44.65 -27.79 -13.62
C SER A 177 -43.17 -28.17 -13.67
N SER A 178 -42.46 -27.79 -14.74
CA SER A 178 -41.10 -28.26 -15.01
C SER A 178 -40.01 -27.35 -14.44
N PHE A 179 -40.17 -26.03 -14.49
CA PHE A 179 -39.17 -25.09 -13.97
C PHE A 179 -39.71 -23.68 -13.72
N ALA A 180 -39.16 -23.01 -12.72
CA ALA A 180 -39.19 -21.56 -12.52
C ALA A 180 -37.85 -21.01 -13.00
N GLY A 181 -37.89 -20.01 -13.87
CA GLY A 181 -36.71 -19.51 -14.58
C GLY A 181 -36.51 -18.01 -14.41
N GLY A 182 -35.30 -17.64 -14.01
CA GLY A 182 -34.81 -16.25 -13.98
C GLY A 182 -33.88 -15.96 -15.16
N PHE A 183 -33.67 -14.67 -15.45
CA PHE A 183 -32.66 -14.27 -16.41
C PHE A 183 -31.25 -14.44 -15.84
N VAL A 184 -30.32 -14.90 -16.68
CA VAL A 184 -28.88 -15.01 -16.37
C VAL A 184 -28.07 -14.43 -17.52
N VAL A 185 -26.95 -13.80 -17.20
CA VAL A 185 -25.88 -13.57 -18.17
C VAL A 185 -24.93 -14.76 -18.10
N ARG A 186 -24.62 -15.34 -19.25
CA ARG A 186 -23.75 -16.51 -19.38
C ARG A 186 -22.30 -16.09 -19.55
N GLY A 187 -21.38 -17.02 -19.28
CA GLY A 187 -19.94 -16.79 -19.49
C GLY A 187 -19.53 -16.56 -20.95
N ASP A 188 -20.38 -16.91 -21.92
CA ASP A 188 -20.22 -16.56 -23.34
C ASP A 188 -20.83 -15.20 -23.70
N GLY A 189 -21.27 -14.42 -22.71
CA GLY A 189 -21.80 -13.07 -22.89
C GLY A 189 -23.21 -13.01 -23.44
N ALA A 190 -23.97 -14.11 -23.43
CA ALA A 190 -25.38 -14.13 -23.85
C ALA A 190 -26.36 -14.01 -22.67
N LEU A 191 -27.48 -13.31 -22.88
CA LEU A 191 -28.61 -13.30 -21.95
C LEU A 191 -29.47 -14.56 -22.19
N ASN A 192 -29.71 -15.36 -21.14
CA ASN A 192 -30.46 -16.62 -21.23
C ASN A 192 -31.30 -16.89 -19.98
N VAL A 193 -31.90 -18.08 -19.90
CA VAL A 193 -32.65 -18.58 -18.74
C VAL A 193 -31.78 -19.47 -17.86
N GLY A 194 -31.84 -19.23 -16.56
CA GLY A 194 -31.37 -20.16 -15.53
C GLY A 194 -32.55 -20.70 -14.73
N ILE A 195 -32.50 -21.98 -14.34
CA ILE A 195 -33.48 -22.54 -13.40
C ILE A 195 -33.14 -22.03 -12.00
N VAL A 196 -34.12 -21.47 -11.28
CA VAL A 196 -33.89 -20.71 -10.03
C VAL A 196 -33.14 -21.47 -8.93
N ASN A 197 -33.14 -22.80 -8.92
CA ASN A 197 -32.39 -23.62 -7.95
C ASN A 197 -30.94 -23.90 -8.37
N SER A 198 -30.48 -23.37 -9.50
CA SER A 198 -29.10 -23.50 -9.97
C SER A 198 -28.18 -22.57 -9.20
N ASN A 199 -27.00 -23.05 -8.81
CA ASN A 199 -26.04 -22.23 -8.07
C ASN A 199 -25.23 -21.32 -9.03
N VAL A 200 -25.65 -20.07 -9.18
CA VAL A 200 -25.10 -19.12 -10.17
C VAL A 200 -24.54 -17.89 -9.44
N GLY A 201 -23.60 -17.17 -10.07
CA GLY A 201 -22.97 -15.99 -9.49
C GLY A 201 -23.97 -14.91 -9.10
N VAL A 202 -23.73 -14.30 -7.94
CA VAL A 202 -24.54 -13.18 -7.43
C VAL A 202 -23.86 -11.87 -7.77
N ARG A 203 -24.64 -10.86 -8.22
CA ARG A 203 -24.15 -9.50 -8.51
C ARG A 203 -25.09 -8.47 -7.90
N GLY A 204 -24.79 -8.09 -6.65
CA GLY A 204 -25.51 -7.06 -5.93
C GLY A 204 -25.31 -5.68 -6.55
N VAL A 205 -26.36 -4.87 -6.55
CA VAL A 205 -26.34 -3.46 -6.96
C VAL A 205 -26.85 -2.58 -5.83
N VAL A 206 -26.26 -1.39 -5.71
CA VAL A 206 -26.65 -0.34 -4.77
C VAL A 206 -26.85 0.97 -5.54
N SER A 207 -27.66 1.88 -5.01
CA SER A 207 -27.87 3.20 -5.61
C SER A 207 -27.22 4.28 -4.76
N LEU A 208 -26.55 5.24 -5.40
CA LEU A 208 -26.01 6.42 -4.74
C LEU A 208 -27.01 7.59 -4.84
N SER A 209 -27.04 8.44 -3.81
CA SER A 209 -27.75 9.72 -3.85
C SER A 209 -27.19 10.61 -4.95
N SER A 210 -28.06 11.40 -5.59
CA SER A 210 -27.63 12.45 -6.53
C SER A 210 -26.75 13.53 -5.88
N ASP A 211 -26.75 13.61 -4.56
CA ASP A 211 -25.89 14.52 -3.79
C ASP A 211 -24.47 13.95 -3.56
N ALA A 212 -24.20 12.72 -4.01
CA ALA A 212 -22.87 12.14 -3.96
C ALA A 212 -21.94 12.90 -4.91
N ASN A 213 -20.84 13.41 -4.40
CA ASN A 213 -19.78 13.95 -5.24
C ASN A 213 -18.80 12.83 -5.58
N LEU A 214 -18.42 12.71 -6.85
CA LEU A 214 -17.51 11.69 -7.34
C LEU A 214 -16.18 12.33 -7.74
N ILE A 215 -15.07 11.73 -7.32
CA ILE A 215 -13.72 12.09 -7.73
C ILE A 215 -13.18 10.95 -8.59
N GLY A 216 -12.46 11.26 -9.67
CA GLY A 216 -11.98 10.28 -10.65
C GLY A 216 -12.62 10.50 -12.02
N ASP A 217 -12.28 9.65 -12.99
CA ASP A 217 -12.83 9.71 -14.36
C ASP A 217 -13.55 8.41 -14.78
N GLY A 218 -13.58 7.40 -13.91
CA GLY A 218 -14.27 6.14 -14.15
C GLY A 218 -13.48 5.14 -14.99
N THR A 219 -12.21 5.41 -15.29
CA THR A 219 -11.32 4.43 -15.93
C THR A 219 -10.83 3.38 -14.93
N TRP A 220 -10.31 2.26 -15.44
CA TRP A 220 -9.87 1.14 -14.59
C TRP A 220 -8.73 1.50 -13.63
N ASN A 221 -7.93 2.50 -13.99
CA ASN A 221 -6.81 3.03 -13.21
C ASN A 221 -7.15 4.34 -12.47
N ASN A 222 -8.36 4.86 -12.63
CA ASN A 222 -8.86 6.06 -11.94
C ASN A 222 -10.39 5.97 -11.74
N VAL A 223 -10.79 4.96 -10.95
CA VAL A 223 -12.21 4.67 -10.66
C VAL A 223 -12.87 5.84 -9.93
N TYR A 224 -14.18 5.97 -10.05
CA TYR A 224 -14.91 6.95 -9.26
C TYR A 224 -14.89 6.59 -7.77
N GLU A 225 -14.44 7.54 -6.96
CA GLU A 225 -14.51 7.50 -5.50
C GLU A 225 -15.59 8.46 -5.00
N VAL A 226 -16.41 8.01 -4.06
CA VAL A 226 -17.39 8.88 -3.40
C VAL A 226 -16.62 9.81 -2.44
N ALA A 227 -16.60 11.11 -2.76
CA ALA A 227 -15.90 12.11 -1.95
C ALA A 227 -16.46 12.15 -0.53
N SER A 228 -15.57 12.18 0.46
CA SER A 228 -15.97 12.44 1.84
C SER A 228 -16.52 13.86 1.98
N ASP A 229 -17.61 14.03 2.73
CA ASP A 229 -18.07 15.37 3.15
C ASP A 229 -17.13 16.03 4.15
N LYS A 230 -16.12 15.32 4.65
CA LYS A 230 -15.15 15.83 5.62
C LYS A 230 -14.12 16.74 4.94
N PRO A 231 -13.54 17.70 5.69
CA PRO A 231 -12.36 18.43 5.22
C PRO A 231 -11.21 17.49 4.82
N THR A 232 -10.28 17.97 4.03
CA THR A 232 -9.04 17.26 3.67
C THR A 232 -7.83 18.10 4.05
N VAL A 233 -6.72 17.41 4.33
CA VAL A 233 -5.41 18.01 4.60
C VAL A 233 -4.42 17.43 3.60
N LYS A 234 -3.70 18.27 2.87
CA LYS A 234 -2.69 17.89 1.88
C LYS A 234 -1.44 18.74 2.01
N ASN A 235 -0.37 18.36 1.32
CA ASN A 235 0.88 19.12 1.21
C ASN A 235 1.47 19.53 2.57
N ILE A 236 1.45 18.62 3.53
CA ILE A 236 1.98 18.91 4.87
C ILE A 236 3.49 19.01 4.77
N SER A 237 4.04 20.11 5.26
CA SER A 237 5.47 20.28 5.43
C SER A 237 5.74 20.85 6.82
N ILE A 238 6.72 20.25 7.49
CA ILE A 238 7.13 20.59 8.85
C ILE A 238 8.60 21.00 8.80
N SER A 239 8.91 22.19 9.32
CA SER A 239 10.27 22.71 9.40
C SER A 239 10.49 23.35 10.77
N GLY A 240 11.19 22.63 11.65
CA GLY A 240 11.25 22.97 13.08
C GLY A 240 9.84 23.07 13.65
N LYS A 241 9.50 24.22 14.25
CA LYS A 241 8.16 24.50 14.80
C LYS A 241 7.10 24.79 13.73
N ASN A 242 7.50 25.16 12.52
CA ASN A 242 6.56 25.61 11.49
C ASN A 242 5.89 24.41 10.82
N VAL A 243 4.55 24.42 10.77
CA VAL A 243 3.72 23.48 10.03
C VAL A 243 2.97 24.24 8.96
N THR A 244 3.16 23.81 7.72
CA THR A 244 2.38 24.25 6.56
C THR A 244 1.54 23.13 5.99
N ALA A 245 0.37 23.44 5.45
CA ALA A 245 -0.52 22.48 4.80
C ALA A 245 -1.55 23.18 3.91
N THR A 246 -2.16 22.46 2.97
CA THR A 246 -3.35 22.89 2.24
C THR A 246 -4.58 22.19 2.83
N LEU A 247 -5.49 22.98 3.41
CA LEU A 247 -6.75 22.50 3.95
C LEU A 247 -7.85 22.74 2.92
N SER A 248 -8.78 21.80 2.73
CA SER A 248 -9.91 22.00 1.81
C SER A 248 -11.20 21.37 2.31
N GLY A 249 -12.35 21.99 2.04
CA GLY A 249 -13.65 21.48 2.44
C GLY A 249 -14.78 22.09 1.62
N GLU A 250 -15.57 21.24 0.94
CA GLU A 250 -16.66 21.69 0.05
C GLU A 250 -17.76 22.48 0.77
N LYS A 251 -17.97 22.18 2.05
CA LYS A 251 -18.96 22.87 2.89
C LYS A 251 -18.44 24.19 3.48
N GLY A 252 -17.23 24.61 3.11
CA GLY A 252 -16.54 25.77 3.68
C GLY A 252 -15.88 25.44 5.02
N LEU A 253 -14.62 25.83 5.16
CA LEU A 253 -13.85 25.64 6.39
C LEU A 253 -14.29 26.65 7.45
N THR A 254 -14.27 26.23 8.72
CA THR A 254 -14.56 27.11 9.87
C THR A 254 -13.45 27.15 10.89
N GLY A 255 -12.62 26.10 10.99
CA GLY A 255 -11.51 26.13 11.94
C GLY A 255 -10.45 25.07 11.72
N TYR A 256 -9.28 25.31 12.31
CA TYR A 256 -8.27 24.29 12.56
C TYR A 256 -7.82 24.32 14.02
N ALA A 257 -7.18 23.25 14.48
CA ALA A 257 -6.56 23.19 15.80
C ALA A 257 -5.37 22.22 15.78
N ILE A 258 -4.39 22.45 16.64
CA ILE A 258 -3.29 21.50 16.88
C ILE A 258 -3.37 21.05 18.33
N SER A 259 -3.35 19.73 18.56
CA SER A 259 -3.55 19.12 19.88
C SER A 259 -2.62 17.92 20.07
N LYS A 260 -2.28 17.61 21.33
CA LYS A 260 -1.59 16.36 21.73
C LYS A 260 -2.51 15.15 21.80
N SER A 261 -3.82 15.37 21.82
CA SER A 261 -4.82 14.32 21.97
C SER A 261 -5.41 13.90 20.62
N THR A 262 -5.74 12.62 20.51
CA THR A 262 -6.57 12.04 19.46
C THR A 262 -8.07 12.34 19.63
N SER A 263 -8.45 13.05 20.70
CA SER A 263 -9.82 13.53 20.91
C SER A 263 -10.05 14.91 20.30
N THR A 264 -11.29 15.18 19.87
CA THR A 264 -11.68 16.42 19.20
C THR A 264 -11.37 17.65 20.07
N PRO A 265 -10.63 18.65 19.55
CA PRO A 265 -10.28 19.86 20.30
C PRO A 265 -11.50 20.69 20.69
N LYS A 266 -11.43 21.29 21.89
CA LYS A 266 -12.43 22.27 22.36
C LYS A 266 -12.20 23.66 21.77
N ASN A 267 -10.93 24.03 21.59
CA ASN A 267 -10.52 25.33 21.08
C ASN A 267 -10.10 25.22 19.62
N TRP A 268 -10.60 26.12 18.78
CA TRP A 268 -10.36 26.16 17.34
C TRP A 268 -9.90 27.55 16.91
N VAL A 269 -8.88 27.60 16.06
CA VAL A 269 -8.51 28.81 15.32
C VAL A 269 -9.45 28.95 14.14
N SER A 270 -10.09 30.11 14.00
CA SER A 270 -11.08 30.34 12.93
C SER A 270 -10.41 30.54 11.57
N ILE A 271 -10.93 29.87 10.56
CA ILE A 271 -10.55 30.04 9.15
C ILE A 271 -11.81 30.10 8.29
N SER A 272 -11.69 30.49 7.02
CA SER A 272 -12.82 30.60 6.10
C SER A 272 -12.43 30.23 4.67
N GLY A 273 -13.44 30.05 3.82
CA GLY A 273 -13.27 29.64 2.42
C GLY A 273 -13.32 28.12 2.23
N LYS A 274 -13.38 27.68 0.96
CA LYS A 274 -13.32 26.24 0.62
C LYS A 274 -11.91 25.66 0.66
N SER A 275 -10.89 26.52 0.62
CA SER A 275 -9.48 26.16 0.72
C SER A 275 -8.76 27.15 1.63
N TYR A 276 -7.79 26.67 2.39
CA TYR A 276 -6.97 27.48 3.29
C TYR A 276 -5.54 26.97 3.31
N ASN A 277 -4.57 27.86 3.06
CA ASN A 277 -3.15 27.54 3.21
C ASN A 277 -2.73 27.79 4.66
N LEU A 278 -2.53 26.71 5.40
CA LEU A 278 -2.04 26.75 6.76
C LEU A 278 -0.55 27.09 6.78
N ASN A 279 -0.17 28.00 7.66
CA ASN A 279 1.20 28.27 8.08
C ASN A 279 1.13 28.68 9.56
N THR A 280 1.54 27.80 10.46
CA THR A 280 1.42 28.00 11.91
C THR A 280 2.59 27.37 12.63
N ASN A 281 2.92 27.86 13.82
CA ASN A 281 3.92 27.25 14.68
C ASN A 281 3.26 26.32 15.72
N VAL A 282 3.89 25.17 15.96
CA VAL A 282 3.57 24.29 17.07
C VAL A 282 4.44 24.68 18.27
N GLN A 283 3.81 24.81 19.44
CA GLN A 283 4.47 25.28 20.66
C GLN A 283 5.32 24.19 21.31
N GLU A 284 4.89 22.93 21.21
CA GLU A 284 5.46 21.80 21.93
C GLU A 284 5.94 20.67 21.00
N GLU A 285 7.14 20.18 21.26
CA GLU A 285 7.79 19.06 20.55
C GLU A 285 7.02 17.74 20.69
N GLY A 286 7.17 16.85 19.71
CA GLY A 286 6.69 15.48 19.70
C GLY A 286 5.46 15.28 18.80
N ARG A 287 4.79 14.14 18.98
CA ARG A 287 3.56 13.80 18.25
C ARG A 287 2.46 14.82 18.57
N ASN A 288 1.89 15.40 17.52
CA ASN A 288 0.79 16.35 17.55
C ASN A 288 -0.25 15.93 16.49
N TYR A 289 -1.45 16.48 16.57
CA TYR A 289 -2.54 16.20 15.65
C TYR A 289 -3.11 17.51 15.11
N LEU A 290 -3.07 17.69 13.80
CA LEU A 290 -3.72 18.78 13.08
C LEU A 290 -5.17 18.41 12.79
N TRP A 291 -6.09 19.16 13.38
CA TRP A 291 -7.53 19.03 13.20
C TRP A 291 -8.05 20.12 12.28
N VAL A 292 -9.00 19.77 11.41
CA VAL A 292 -9.68 20.72 10.52
C VAL A 292 -11.18 20.50 10.61
N LYS A 293 -11.97 21.58 10.60
CA LYS A 293 -13.42 21.58 10.74
C LYS A 293 -14.10 22.41 9.66
N ASP A 294 -15.20 21.89 9.10
CA ASP A 294 -16.05 22.62 8.15
C ASP A 294 -17.25 23.33 8.83
N ALA A 295 -18.10 23.97 8.03
CA ALA A 295 -19.31 24.67 8.49
C ALA A 295 -20.44 23.74 8.94
N LYS A 296 -20.36 22.45 8.64
CA LYS A 296 -21.29 21.42 9.12
C LYS A 296 -20.80 20.75 10.41
N GLY A 297 -19.60 21.08 10.87
CA GLY A 297 -18.98 20.50 12.05
C GLY A 297 -18.27 19.17 11.76
N ASN A 298 -18.12 18.78 10.50
CA ASN A 298 -17.31 17.61 10.14
C ASN A 298 -15.84 17.91 10.41
N THR A 299 -15.14 16.93 10.99
CA THR A 299 -13.73 17.06 11.31
C THR A 299 -12.86 16.02 10.62
N THR A 300 -11.64 16.44 10.30
CA THR A 300 -10.54 15.59 9.84
C THR A 300 -9.33 15.82 10.72
N THR A 301 -8.59 14.75 11.00
CA THR A 301 -7.41 14.77 11.85
C THR A 301 -6.25 14.16 11.10
N GLN A 302 -5.09 14.80 11.19
CA GLN A 302 -3.85 14.32 10.62
C GLN A 302 -2.75 14.37 11.68
N GLU A 303 -2.04 13.27 11.87
CA GLU A 303 -0.87 13.25 12.74
C GLU A 303 0.27 14.07 12.11
N ILE A 304 0.92 14.87 12.94
CA ILE A 304 2.10 15.68 12.62
C ILE A 304 3.14 15.52 13.74
N VAL A 305 4.37 15.19 13.40
CA VAL A 305 5.47 15.09 14.37
C VAL A 305 6.32 16.35 14.25
N VAL A 306 6.44 17.11 15.34
CA VAL A 306 7.25 18.35 15.38
C VAL A 306 8.48 18.09 16.22
N LEU A 307 9.66 18.29 15.65
CA LEU A 307 10.95 18.14 16.32
C LEU A 307 11.61 19.51 16.47
N LEU A 308 12.14 19.82 17.65
CA LEU A 308 12.74 21.13 17.98
C LEU A 308 14.26 21.16 17.77
N GLY A 309 14.84 20.06 17.29
CA GLY A 309 16.24 19.99 16.89
C GLY A 309 16.52 20.59 15.51
N THR A 310 17.80 20.64 15.16
CA THR A 310 18.25 21.04 13.83
C THR A 310 18.06 19.88 12.87
N SER A 311 17.42 20.11 11.72
CA SER A 311 17.26 19.05 10.71
C SER A 311 18.63 18.59 10.20
N PHE A 312 18.74 17.32 9.78
CA PHE A 312 19.98 16.82 9.17
C PHE A 312 20.40 17.65 7.96
N ASP A 313 19.43 18.13 7.15
CA ASP A 313 19.70 19.01 6.01
C ASP A 313 20.42 20.30 6.41
N THR A 314 19.94 20.94 7.48
CA THR A 314 20.56 22.18 7.98
C THR A 314 21.97 21.93 8.51
N THR A 315 22.17 20.83 9.25
CA THR A 315 23.50 20.45 9.77
C THR A 315 24.49 20.17 8.63
N PHE A 316 24.07 19.45 7.60
CA PHE A 316 24.92 19.15 6.45
C PHE A 316 25.31 20.44 5.70
N VAL A 317 24.39 21.39 5.50
CA VAL A 317 24.74 22.67 4.86
C VAL A 317 25.84 23.42 5.62
N ALA A 318 25.86 23.35 6.96
CA ALA A 318 26.89 24.01 7.78
C ALA A 318 28.28 23.37 7.65
N ASN A 319 28.37 22.08 7.31
CA ASN A 319 29.61 21.30 7.23
C ASN A 319 30.17 21.17 5.79
N ASN A 320 29.88 22.12 4.89
CA ASN A 320 30.14 21.96 3.45
C ASN A 320 31.56 21.50 3.08
N ASN A 321 32.58 21.86 3.87
CA ASN A 321 33.98 21.55 3.55
C ASN A 321 34.30 20.05 3.65
N ASP A 322 33.50 19.29 4.39
CA ASP A 322 33.69 17.86 4.64
C ASP A 322 32.65 17.00 3.89
N LEU A 323 31.90 17.62 2.97
CA LEU A 323 30.80 16.98 2.27
C LEU A 323 31.00 16.93 0.76
N PHE A 324 30.63 15.78 0.20
CA PHE A 324 30.56 15.55 -1.23
C PHE A 324 29.13 15.22 -1.66
N ASN A 325 28.62 15.91 -2.68
CA ASN A 325 27.26 15.71 -3.19
C ASN A 325 27.28 15.06 -4.58
N HIS A 326 26.98 13.77 -4.63
CA HIS A 326 26.81 13.01 -5.87
C HIS A 326 25.93 11.79 -5.61
N ASN A 327 24.68 11.78 -6.09
CA ASN A 327 23.68 10.75 -5.76
C ASN A 327 23.46 10.60 -4.24
N GLY A 328 23.33 11.74 -3.55
CA GLY A 328 23.27 11.85 -2.08
C GLY A 328 24.41 12.69 -1.51
N ILE A 329 24.26 13.16 -0.27
CA ILE A 329 25.29 13.95 0.41
C ILE A 329 26.08 13.02 1.33
N ARG A 330 27.42 13.02 1.24
CA ARG A 330 28.31 12.11 1.99
C ARG A 330 29.40 12.88 2.71
N TYR A 331 29.87 12.35 3.83
CA TYR A 331 31.09 12.82 4.49
C TYR A 331 32.34 12.23 3.83
N GLU A 332 33.36 13.06 3.62
CA GLU A 332 34.66 12.70 3.05
C GLU A 332 35.83 13.34 3.83
N GLY A 333 37.05 12.84 3.62
CA GLY A 333 38.28 13.39 4.20
C GLY A 333 38.88 12.49 5.28
N ALA A 334 40.00 12.92 5.88
CA ALA A 334 40.73 12.11 6.85
C ALA A 334 39.96 11.90 8.16
N ASN A 335 39.38 12.98 8.71
CA ASN A 335 38.62 12.95 9.95
C ASN A 335 37.53 14.02 9.98
N PRO A 336 36.45 13.86 9.19
CA PRO A 336 35.34 14.80 9.18
C PRO A 336 34.56 14.78 10.51
N ASN A 337 33.86 15.87 10.79
CA ASN A 337 32.96 15.99 11.94
C ASN A 337 31.64 15.22 11.71
N ASN A 338 31.73 13.90 11.66
CA ASN A 338 30.62 13.02 11.32
C ASN A 338 30.27 12.02 12.43
N TYR A 339 30.65 12.25 13.68
CA TYR A 339 30.25 11.38 14.80
C TYR A 339 28.82 11.68 15.25
N ILE A 340 28.08 10.63 15.59
CA ILE A 340 26.69 10.69 16.07
C ILE A 340 26.48 9.68 17.20
N CYS A 341 25.78 10.10 18.25
CA CYS A 341 25.45 9.28 19.40
C CYS A 341 23.93 9.08 19.49
N LEU A 342 23.51 7.83 19.67
CA LEU A 342 22.10 7.43 19.76
C LEU A 342 21.61 7.36 21.21
N ASP A 343 22.18 8.18 22.10
CA ASP A 343 21.81 8.30 23.50
C ASP A 343 20.76 9.39 23.75
N ASN A 344 20.41 9.64 25.01
CA ASN A 344 19.46 10.68 25.40
C ASN A 344 20.09 12.05 25.72
N ASN A 345 21.39 12.21 25.46
CA ASN A 345 22.08 13.47 25.69
C ASN A 345 21.77 14.47 24.57
N THR A 346 22.28 15.69 24.75
CA THR A 346 22.02 16.81 23.83
C THR A 346 23.31 17.46 23.38
N THR A 347 24.39 17.27 24.14
CA THR A 347 25.76 17.73 23.90
C THR A 347 26.71 16.91 24.76
N GLY A 348 28.02 16.92 24.43
CA GLY A 348 29.07 16.27 25.23
C GLY A 348 29.38 14.85 24.75
N SER A 349 30.16 14.09 25.53
CA SER A 349 30.55 12.73 25.15
C SER A 349 29.35 11.77 25.12
N CYS A 350 29.40 10.78 24.23
CA CYS A 350 28.39 9.73 24.13
C CYS A 350 28.29 8.94 25.43
N SER A 351 27.07 8.71 25.93
CA SER A 351 26.86 8.04 27.22
C SER A 351 27.38 6.60 27.25
N ASN A 352 27.39 5.94 26.09
CA ASN A 352 27.85 4.59 25.90
C ASN A 352 28.54 4.47 24.54
N LYS A 353 29.76 3.91 24.51
CA LYS A 353 30.54 3.74 23.29
C LYS A 353 29.83 2.88 22.22
N GLU A 354 28.99 1.93 22.65
CA GLU A 354 28.21 1.08 21.73
C GLU A 354 27.11 1.87 21.00
N LEU A 355 26.78 3.06 21.49
CA LEU A 355 25.83 3.99 20.86
C LEU A 355 26.51 5.06 20.00
N LEU A 356 27.85 5.00 19.86
CA LEU A 356 28.64 5.94 19.06
C LEU A 356 28.86 5.40 17.64
N PHE A 357 28.38 6.17 16.67
CA PHE A 357 28.43 5.85 15.25
C PHE A 357 29.11 6.98 14.47
N ARG A 358 29.45 6.72 13.21
CA ARG A 358 29.81 7.76 12.23
C ARG A 358 28.73 7.84 11.16
N ILE A 359 28.50 9.04 10.64
CA ILE A 359 27.56 9.31 9.55
C ILE A 359 28.29 9.10 8.23
N ILE A 360 27.76 8.19 7.39
CA ILE A 360 28.20 8.04 6.00
C ILE A 360 27.62 9.18 5.17
N GLY A 361 26.31 9.43 5.28
CA GLY A 361 25.64 10.43 4.47
C GLY A 361 24.13 10.46 4.61
N LEU A 362 23.49 11.28 3.78
CA LEU A 362 22.05 11.48 3.68
C LEU A 362 21.59 11.13 2.25
N PHE A 363 20.63 10.20 2.15
CA PHE A 363 20.21 9.55 0.90
C PHE A 363 18.70 9.54 0.75
N GLU A 364 18.18 9.52 -0.48
CA GLU A 364 16.79 9.14 -0.70
C GLU A 364 16.70 7.64 -0.93
N GLU A 365 15.90 6.93 -0.13
CA GLU A 365 15.68 5.50 -0.29
C GLU A 365 14.23 5.10 -0.03
N GLU A 366 13.87 3.92 -0.54
CA GLU A 366 12.56 3.30 -0.35
C GLU A 366 12.46 2.67 1.05
N LEU A 367 11.30 2.83 1.69
CA LEU A 367 10.92 2.17 2.95
C LEU A 367 9.95 1.02 2.69
N THR A 368 9.85 0.05 3.61
CA THR A 368 8.82 -0.99 3.54
C THR A 368 7.43 -0.41 3.73
N GLY A 369 6.53 -0.71 2.78
CA GLY A 369 5.09 -0.46 2.90
C GLY A 369 4.39 -1.73 3.37
N SER A 370 3.64 -1.65 4.48
CA SER A 370 2.74 -2.72 4.88
C SER A 370 1.68 -2.94 3.78
N SER A 371 1.66 -4.17 3.25
CA SER A 371 0.59 -4.83 2.46
C SER A 371 -0.10 -4.11 1.28
N ILE A 372 0.30 -2.90 0.89
CA ILE A 372 -0.11 -2.22 -0.34
C ILE A 372 1.13 -1.49 -0.87
N MET A 373 1.52 -1.76 -2.11
CA MET A 373 2.71 -1.18 -2.76
C MET A 373 2.62 0.35 -2.88
N ASN A 374 2.86 1.07 -1.79
CA ASN A 374 3.25 2.47 -1.79
C ASN A 374 4.76 2.51 -1.61
N ASN A 375 5.50 2.64 -2.70
CA ASN A 375 6.95 2.90 -2.71
C ASN A 375 7.20 4.34 -2.19
N SER A 376 6.93 4.60 -0.92
CA SER A 376 7.21 5.90 -0.32
C SER A 376 8.72 6.02 -0.13
N LYS A 377 9.35 6.92 -0.90
CA LYS A 377 10.73 7.34 -0.66
C LYS A 377 10.79 8.24 0.57
N SER A 378 11.80 8.03 1.41
CA SER A 378 12.16 8.95 2.49
C SER A 378 13.62 9.32 2.40
N LYS A 379 13.98 10.42 3.05
CA LYS A 379 15.35 10.88 3.13
C LYS A 379 15.96 10.27 4.40
N LEU A 380 16.98 9.44 4.25
CA LEU A 380 17.52 8.58 5.29
C LEU A 380 18.98 8.92 5.58
N LEU A 381 19.30 9.09 6.86
CA LEU A 381 20.67 9.24 7.33
C LEU A 381 21.29 7.85 7.49
N LYS A 382 22.36 7.58 6.74
CA LYS A 382 23.10 6.32 6.85
C LYS A 382 24.23 6.48 7.85
N ILE A 383 24.29 5.59 8.84
CA ILE A 383 25.31 5.59 9.90
C ILE A 383 25.98 4.23 10.01
N ILE A 384 27.23 4.22 10.47
CA ILE A 384 28.06 3.02 10.60
C ILE A 384 28.66 2.94 12.00
N SER A 385 28.75 1.72 12.54
CA SER A 385 29.40 1.45 13.83
C SER A 385 30.82 2.00 13.85
N THR A 386 31.24 2.57 14.99
CA THR A 386 32.65 2.98 15.17
C THR A 386 33.57 1.79 15.42
N THR A 387 33.04 0.65 15.87
CA THR A 387 33.79 -0.54 16.28
C THR A 387 33.54 -1.72 15.35
N ASP A 388 34.55 -2.59 15.28
CA ASP A 388 34.44 -3.91 14.67
C ASP A 388 33.52 -4.78 15.54
N TYR A 389 32.56 -5.45 14.91
CA TYR A 389 31.65 -6.35 15.63
C TYR A 389 32.26 -7.75 15.77
N GLY A 390 33.20 -8.12 14.90
CA GLY A 390 33.90 -9.39 14.93
C GLY A 390 34.20 -9.92 13.53
N THR A 391 34.62 -11.18 13.47
CA THR A 391 34.85 -11.91 12.23
C THR A 391 33.76 -12.94 12.00
N SER A 392 33.33 -13.09 10.76
CA SER A 392 32.39 -14.13 10.35
C SER A 392 32.53 -14.39 8.85
N ARG A 393 32.02 -15.53 8.41
CA ARG A 393 31.83 -15.80 6.99
C ARG A 393 30.61 -15.09 6.45
N TRP A 394 30.65 -14.77 5.16
CA TRP A 394 29.50 -14.22 4.47
C TRP A 394 28.41 -15.27 4.27
N ALA A 395 28.79 -16.44 3.77
CA ALA A 395 27.88 -17.52 3.43
C ALA A 395 27.20 -18.10 4.68
N ALA A 396 25.99 -18.62 4.50
CA ALA A 396 25.28 -19.28 5.59
C ALA A 396 25.99 -20.56 6.03
N SER A 397 26.14 -20.73 7.33
CA SER A 397 26.66 -21.95 7.97
C SER A 397 25.89 -23.22 7.67
N THR A 398 24.61 -23.05 7.38
CA THR A 398 23.65 -24.13 7.15
C THR A 398 23.61 -24.60 5.69
N VAL A 399 24.29 -23.89 4.79
CA VAL A 399 24.28 -24.17 3.35
C VAL A 399 25.54 -24.97 3.00
N SER A 400 25.37 -26.14 2.38
CA SER A 400 26.52 -26.97 1.97
C SER A 400 27.37 -26.23 0.93
N THR A 401 28.69 -26.41 0.94
CA THR A 401 29.62 -25.77 -0.01
C THR A 401 29.39 -26.15 -1.48
N ASN A 402 28.52 -27.14 -1.74
CA ASN A 402 28.12 -27.56 -3.09
C ASN A 402 26.79 -26.90 -3.55
N ASN A 403 26.19 -26.02 -2.74
CA ASN A 403 24.96 -25.32 -3.10
C ASN A 403 25.25 -24.05 -3.91
N TYR A 404 24.33 -23.75 -4.81
CA TYR A 404 24.25 -22.48 -5.52
C TYR A 404 23.76 -21.37 -4.57
N ASN A 405 24.28 -20.15 -4.72
CA ASN A 405 23.97 -18.88 -4.01
C ASN A 405 24.62 -18.63 -2.64
N LEU A 406 25.88 -19.02 -2.42
CA LEU A 406 26.62 -18.77 -1.17
C LEU A 406 26.83 -17.27 -0.85
N ASN A 407 26.75 -16.39 -1.84
CA ASN A 407 26.87 -14.94 -1.71
C ASN A 407 25.53 -14.23 -1.54
N ASN A 408 24.43 -14.97 -1.33
CA ASN A 408 23.12 -14.38 -1.08
C ASN A 408 23.07 -13.74 0.31
N TRP A 409 22.94 -12.41 0.35
CA TRP A 409 22.84 -11.63 1.58
C TRP A 409 21.65 -12.02 2.46
N GLU A 410 20.49 -12.35 1.89
CA GLU A 410 19.30 -12.74 2.66
C GLU A 410 19.53 -13.99 3.52
N GLN A 411 20.42 -14.87 3.08
CA GLN A 411 20.76 -16.12 3.77
C GLN A 411 22.05 -16.02 4.60
N SER A 412 22.73 -14.87 4.59
CA SER A 412 24.05 -14.70 5.21
C SER A 412 24.02 -14.90 6.73
N ASP A 413 25.06 -15.56 7.27
CA ASP A 413 25.28 -15.62 8.72
C ASP A 413 25.43 -14.19 9.30
N ILE A 414 26.16 -13.30 8.61
CA ILE A 414 26.32 -11.90 9.02
C ILE A 414 24.97 -11.19 9.08
N ALA A 415 24.15 -11.30 8.03
CA ALA A 415 22.82 -10.67 7.99
C ALA A 415 21.95 -11.13 9.17
N THR A 416 21.99 -12.43 9.48
CA THR A 416 21.28 -13.02 10.63
C THR A 416 21.78 -12.43 11.95
N THR A 417 23.10 -12.42 12.16
CA THR A 417 23.72 -11.92 13.39
C THR A 417 23.43 -10.43 13.61
N ILE A 418 23.56 -9.58 12.59
CA ILE A 418 23.40 -8.13 12.80
C ILE A 418 21.93 -7.72 12.96
N ASN A 419 20.99 -8.40 12.31
CA ASN A 419 19.55 -8.09 12.43
C ASN A 419 18.91 -8.68 13.69
N ASN A 420 19.49 -9.75 14.27
CA ASN A 420 18.99 -10.36 15.50
C ASN A 420 19.83 -9.95 16.72
N ASP A 421 21.07 -10.42 16.79
CA ASP A 421 21.89 -10.34 18.00
C ASP A 421 22.38 -8.91 18.25
N TYR A 422 22.99 -8.28 17.24
CA TYR A 422 23.51 -6.92 17.40
C TYR A 422 22.39 -5.91 17.68
N LEU A 423 21.32 -5.95 16.89
CA LEU A 423 20.18 -5.07 17.08
C LEU A 423 19.50 -5.32 18.44
N GLY A 424 19.32 -6.57 18.85
CA GLY A 424 18.80 -6.94 20.16
C GLY A 424 19.68 -6.41 21.31
N ASN A 425 21.01 -6.48 21.16
CA ASN A 425 21.95 -5.94 22.14
C ASN A 425 21.84 -4.41 22.26
N LEU A 426 21.65 -3.69 21.16
CA LEU A 426 21.38 -2.25 21.22
C LEU A 426 20.07 -1.95 21.95
N PHE A 427 19.01 -2.72 21.69
CA PHE A 427 17.74 -2.57 22.40
C PHE A 427 17.79 -2.95 23.89
N ASN A 428 18.84 -3.65 24.33
CA ASN A 428 19.09 -3.89 25.75
C ASN A 428 19.76 -2.69 26.45
N ILE A 429 20.29 -1.73 25.69
CA ILE A 429 20.83 -0.47 26.24
C ILE A 429 19.66 0.49 26.48
N SER A 430 19.50 0.91 27.73
CA SER A 430 18.30 1.65 28.19
C SER A 430 18.05 2.94 27.42
N GLU A 431 19.11 3.67 27.10
CA GLU A 431 19.09 4.94 26.40
C GLU A 431 18.58 4.76 24.98
N PHE A 432 19.12 3.76 24.27
CA PHE A 432 18.67 3.41 22.92
C PHE A 432 17.22 2.89 22.94
N HIS A 433 16.89 1.97 23.84
CA HIS A 433 15.54 1.44 24.00
C HIS A 433 14.52 2.56 24.18
N SER A 434 14.76 3.46 25.14
CA SER A 434 13.84 4.55 25.44
C SER A 434 13.57 5.48 24.24
N LYS A 435 14.54 5.59 23.32
CA LYS A 435 14.42 6.42 22.11
C LYS A 435 13.67 5.70 20.98
N PHE A 436 13.83 4.38 20.84
CA PHE A 436 13.32 3.62 19.68
C PHE A 436 12.17 2.62 19.98
N ALA A 437 11.76 2.41 21.24
CA ALA A 437 10.90 1.30 21.68
C ALA A 437 9.45 1.23 21.15
N ASN A 438 8.89 2.30 20.59
CA ASN A 438 7.50 2.32 20.12
C ASN A 438 7.43 2.49 18.60
N GLN A 439 7.59 1.38 17.86
CA GLN A 439 7.57 1.26 16.39
C GLN A 439 8.90 1.49 15.64
N HIS A 440 10.06 1.33 16.28
CA HIS A 440 11.33 1.71 15.66
C HIS A 440 11.31 3.18 15.19
N ASN A 441 10.63 4.09 15.91
CA ASN A 441 10.48 5.49 15.48
C ASN A 441 11.85 6.09 15.17
N GLY A 442 12.10 6.37 13.88
CA GLY A 442 13.37 6.89 13.40
C GLY A 442 14.41 5.86 12.94
N MET A 443 14.28 4.56 13.22
CA MET A 443 15.07 3.52 12.53
C MET A 443 14.31 3.03 11.30
N ALA A 444 14.92 3.18 10.14
CA ALA A 444 14.29 2.85 8.87
C ALA A 444 14.52 1.40 8.46
N GLN A 445 13.45 0.65 8.19
CA GLN A 445 13.53 -0.58 7.42
C GLN A 445 13.67 -0.22 5.92
N ALA A 446 14.89 0.14 5.53
CA ALA A 446 15.20 0.69 4.23
C ALA A 446 15.51 -0.39 3.19
N LYS A 447 15.42 -0.02 1.92
CA LYS A 447 15.89 -0.84 0.81
C LYS A 447 17.41 -0.93 0.78
N TRP A 448 17.92 -2.14 0.81
CA TRP A 448 19.32 -2.49 0.58
C TRP A 448 19.46 -3.09 -0.81
N HIS A 449 20.29 -2.48 -1.64
CA HIS A 449 20.55 -2.93 -3.01
C HIS A 449 21.67 -3.97 -2.99
N LEU A 450 21.53 -5.02 -3.80
CA LEU A 450 22.43 -6.18 -3.76
C LEU A 450 23.16 -6.40 -5.08
N GLY A 451 23.24 -5.36 -5.92
CA GLY A 451 24.02 -5.36 -7.14
C GLY A 451 25.52 -5.43 -6.89
N GLY A 452 26.23 -6.05 -7.84
CA GLY A 452 27.62 -6.46 -7.70
C GLY A 452 28.44 -6.30 -8.99
N ALA A 453 29.70 -5.88 -8.85
CA ALA A 453 30.64 -5.88 -9.96
C ALA A 453 31.12 -7.32 -10.25
N ASN A 454 31.72 -7.55 -11.42
CA ASN A 454 32.28 -8.85 -11.79
C ASN A 454 33.51 -8.69 -12.69
N SER A 455 34.07 -9.80 -13.20
CA SER A 455 35.28 -9.72 -14.04
C SER A 455 34.99 -9.40 -15.51
N SER A 456 33.80 -9.78 -16.00
CA SER A 456 33.45 -9.76 -17.42
C SER A 456 32.60 -8.54 -17.84
N THR A 457 31.40 -8.39 -17.27
CA THR A 457 30.40 -7.38 -17.65
C THR A 457 30.63 -6.05 -16.94
N TYR A 458 31.01 -6.10 -15.66
CA TYR A 458 31.23 -4.94 -14.81
C TYR A 458 32.63 -4.99 -14.22
N ASN A 459 33.66 -5.04 -15.08
CA ASN A 459 35.05 -5.27 -14.69
C ASN A 459 35.44 -4.43 -13.46
N TRP A 460 35.46 -5.10 -12.31
CA TRP A 460 35.61 -4.49 -10.99
C TRP A 460 36.99 -3.83 -10.80
N GLU A 461 37.98 -4.17 -11.61
CA GLU A 461 39.28 -3.51 -11.60
C GLU A 461 39.23 -2.10 -12.20
N GLN A 462 38.16 -1.78 -12.95
CA GLN A 462 37.99 -0.52 -13.66
C GLN A 462 36.92 0.40 -13.06
N VAL A 463 36.23 -0.03 -12.00
CA VAL A 463 35.11 0.74 -11.44
C VAL A 463 35.58 1.80 -10.44
N THR A 464 35.07 3.02 -10.63
CA THR A 464 35.15 4.11 -9.64
C THR A 464 34.01 4.00 -8.62
N ALA A 465 34.04 4.84 -7.58
CA ALA A 465 32.93 4.96 -6.63
C ALA A 465 31.58 5.26 -7.32
N ALA A 466 31.60 6.08 -8.38
CA ALA A 466 30.43 6.41 -9.18
C ALA A 466 29.89 5.22 -9.99
N ASN A 467 30.78 4.46 -10.64
CA ASN A 467 30.37 3.26 -11.38
C ASN A 467 29.77 2.23 -10.41
N MET A 468 30.43 2.02 -9.28
CA MET A 468 30.01 1.03 -8.30
C MET A 468 28.65 1.38 -7.68
N TYR A 469 28.40 2.66 -7.35
CA TYR A 469 27.10 3.11 -6.86
C TYR A 469 25.95 2.78 -7.83
N ALA A 470 26.20 2.89 -9.14
CA ALA A 470 25.23 2.54 -10.17
C ALA A 470 25.06 1.03 -10.31
N ILE A 471 26.15 0.25 -10.20
CA ILE A 471 26.14 -1.21 -10.25
C ILE A 471 25.37 -1.79 -9.07
N GLU A 472 25.61 -1.30 -7.85
CA GLU A 472 24.90 -1.69 -6.63
C GLU A 472 23.39 -1.64 -6.79
N ARG A 473 22.88 -0.65 -7.53
CA ARG A 473 21.45 -0.38 -7.76
C ARG A 473 20.90 -0.99 -9.05
N ASN A 474 21.73 -1.69 -9.81
CA ASN A 474 21.31 -2.33 -11.04
C ASN A 474 20.75 -3.72 -10.74
N THR A 475 19.44 -3.89 -10.95
CA THR A 475 18.73 -5.15 -10.69
C THR A 475 19.17 -6.31 -11.58
N SER A 476 19.90 -6.04 -12.66
CA SER A 476 20.51 -7.05 -13.55
C SER A 476 21.95 -7.39 -13.18
N ALA A 477 22.57 -6.65 -12.25
CA ALA A 477 23.93 -6.88 -11.79
C ALA A 477 23.94 -7.79 -10.55
N VAL A 478 23.27 -8.94 -10.62
CA VAL A 478 23.25 -9.95 -9.54
C VAL A 478 23.50 -11.32 -10.12
N TYR A 479 24.09 -12.22 -9.32
CA TYR A 479 24.19 -13.62 -9.70
C TYR A 479 22.78 -14.20 -9.90
N SER A 480 22.63 -15.05 -10.91
CA SER A 480 21.34 -15.65 -11.25
C SER A 480 20.73 -16.32 -10.02
N SER A 481 19.50 -15.93 -9.66
CA SER A 481 18.71 -16.36 -8.49
C SER A 481 18.95 -15.63 -7.15
N ASN A 482 19.90 -14.70 -7.05
CA ASN A 482 19.95 -13.77 -5.92
C ASN A 482 18.87 -12.68 -6.04
N PRO A 483 18.29 -12.22 -4.91
CA PRO A 483 17.43 -11.05 -4.93
C PRO A 483 18.23 -9.79 -5.30
N PRO A 484 17.68 -8.88 -6.13
CA PRO A 484 18.36 -7.64 -6.50
C PRO A 484 18.40 -6.60 -5.37
N TYR A 485 17.52 -6.74 -4.39
CA TYR A 485 17.44 -5.91 -3.19
C TYR A 485 16.65 -6.63 -2.11
N LEU A 486 16.76 -6.16 -0.88
CA LEU A 486 15.87 -6.53 0.23
C LEU A 486 15.52 -5.31 1.07
N PHE A 487 14.61 -5.48 2.03
CA PHE A 487 14.36 -4.46 3.04
C PHE A 487 14.79 -4.95 4.43
N GLY A 488 15.56 -4.13 5.13
CA GLY A 488 16.14 -4.49 6.43
C GLY A 488 16.54 -3.28 7.25
N TYR A 489 16.66 -3.47 8.56
CA TYR A 489 17.08 -2.40 9.48
C TYR A 489 18.59 -2.20 9.47
N VAL A 490 19.33 -3.31 9.37
CA VAL A 490 20.79 -3.32 9.50
C VAL A 490 21.42 -4.03 8.30
N GLY A 491 22.47 -3.43 7.76
CA GLY A 491 23.27 -3.94 6.66
C GLY A 491 24.76 -3.72 6.90
N LEU A 492 25.55 -3.81 5.83
CA LEU A 492 26.95 -3.40 5.81
C LEU A 492 27.14 -2.20 4.87
N MET A 493 28.33 -1.61 4.91
CA MET A 493 28.63 -0.50 4.00
C MET A 493 28.75 -0.99 2.56
N TYR A 494 28.45 -0.09 1.62
CA TYR A 494 28.68 -0.36 0.21
C TYR A 494 30.13 -0.10 -0.17
N PRO A 495 30.66 -0.80 -1.19
CA PRO A 495 31.92 -0.43 -1.80
C PRO A 495 31.96 1.05 -2.25
N SER A 496 30.85 1.57 -2.78
CA SER A 496 30.78 2.98 -3.16
C SER A 496 30.89 3.94 -1.97
N ASP A 497 30.36 3.58 -0.79
CA ASP A 497 30.49 4.39 0.43
C ASP A 497 31.96 4.58 0.81
N TYR A 498 32.75 3.50 0.75
CA TYR A 498 34.19 3.54 1.02
C TYR A 498 34.95 4.40 0.01
N GLY A 499 34.60 4.30 -1.28
CA GLY A 499 35.21 5.13 -2.33
C GLY A 499 34.93 6.62 -2.16
N TYR A 500 33.70 7.00 -1.75
CA TYR A 500 33.36 8.41 -1.53
C TYR A 500 33.93 9.00 -0.25
N ALA A 501 34.32 8.17 0.73
CA ALA A 501 34.94 8.67 1.95
C ALA A 501 36.32 9.31 1.70
N ALA A 502 36.97 9.00 0.58
CA ALA A 502 38.27 9.54 0.17
C ALA A 502 38.15 10.89 -0.54
N LYS A 503 38.47 11.99 0.16
CA LYS A 503 38.36 13.35 -0.38
C LYS A 503 39.27 13.56 -1.59
N GLY A 504 38.69 14.00 -2.71
CA GLY A 504 39.39 14.28 -3.97
C GLY A 504 39.76 13.04 -4.80
N CYS A 505 39.28 11.85 -4.42
CA CYS A 505 39.66 10.58 -5.05
C CYS A 505 38.51 9.87 -5.77
N GLN A 506 37.41 10.56 -6.06
CA GLN A 506 36.21 9.96 -6.65
C GLN A 506 36.42 9.40 -8.07
N SER A 507 37.45 9.86 -8.78
CA SER A 507 37.83 9.34 -10.11
C SER A 507 38.83 8.19 -10.03
N THR A 508 39.39 7.89 -8.85
CA THR A 508 40.30 6.77 -8.65
C THR A 508 39.50 5.47 -8.67
N LYS A 509 40.01 4.46 -9.38
CA LYS A 509 39.41 3.12 -9.39
C LYS A 509 39.54 2.49 -8.01
N LEU A 510 38.50 1.81 -7.55
CA LEU A 510 38.46 1.29 -6.19
C LEU A 510 39.54 0.23 -5.93
N PHE A 511 39.93 -0.55 -6.95
CA PHE A 511 41.02 -1.53 -6.87
C PHE A 511 42.42 -0.90 -6.83
N GLU A 512 42.58 0.32 -7.34
CA GLU A 512 43.87 1.03 -7.38
C GLU A 512 44.00 2.07 -6.26
N LEU A 513 43.03 2.14 -5.33
CA LEU A 513 42.99 3.20 -4.31
C LEU A 513 44.25 3.22 -3.43
N ASN A 514 44.80 2.03 -3.15
CA ASN A 514 46.04 1.86 -2.37
C ASN A 514 47.30 2.35 -3.09
N ASN A 515 47.26 2.56 -4.41
CA ASN A 515 48.38 3.14 -5.16
C ASN A 515 48.50 4.66 -4.92
N ASN A 516 47.50 5.27 -4.27
CA ASN A 516 47.48 6.69 -3.95
C ASN A 516 47.37 6.89 -2.43
N GLN A 517 48.51 7.09 -1.77
CA GLN A 517 48.57 7.30 -0.32
C GLN A 517 47.72 8.49 0.13
N THR A 518 47.66 9.57 -0.66
CA THR A 518 46.82 10.74 -0.34
C THR A 518 45.33 10.37 -0.30
N CYS A 519 44.89 9.41 -1.11
CA CYS A 519 43.51 8.91 -1.03
C CYS A 519 43.27 8.13 0.26
N LEU A 520 44.20 7.28 0.68
CA LEU A 520 44.08 6.52 1.92
C LEU A 520 44.10 7.43 3.15
N ASP A 521 45.03 8.38 3.19
CA ASP A 521 45.16 9.36 4.28
C ASP A 521 43.91 10.22 4.41
N ASN A 522 43.24 10.52 3.29
CA ASN A 522 41.99 11.29 3.24
C ASN A 522 40.72 10.42 3.22
N ASN A 523 40.80 9.13 3.55
CA ASN A 523 39.64 8.24 3.62
C ASN A 523 39.29 7.92 5.08
N TRP A 524 38.29 8.59 5.64
CA TRP A 524 37.92 8.41 7.05
C TRP A 524 37.45 6.99 7.39
N LEU A 525 36.92 6.23 6.43
CA LEU A 525 36.54 4.83 6.68
C LEU A 525 37.79 3.95 6.84
N TYR A 526 38.85 4.21 6.06
CA TYR A 526 40.15 3.56 6.22
C TYR A 526 40.85 3.99 7.52
N GLN A 527 40.89 5.31 7.80
CA GLN A 527 41.49 5.85 9.02
C GLN A 527 40.77 5.33 10.27
N SER A 528 39.44 5.19 10.22
CA SER A 528 38.67 4.70 11.38
C SER A 528 39.07 3.30 11.84
N GLN A 529 39.51 2.41 10.94
CA GLN A 529 40.00 1.08 11.35
C GLN A 529 41.30 1.18 12.17
N LEU A 530 42.20 2.10 11.81
CA LEU A 530 43.42 2.34 12.58
C LEU A 530 43.10 2.79 13.99
N ASP A 531 42.11 3.68 14.12
CA ASP A 531 41.73 4.28 15.39
C ASP A 531 41.00 3.30 16.32
N THR A 532 40.13 2.43 15.78
CA THR A 532 39.19 1.66 16.62
C THR A 532 39.39 0.15 16.55
N PHE A 533 40.04 -0.40 15.52
CA PHE A 533 40.25 -1.86 15.37
C PHE A 533 41.67 -2.28 15.79
N GLY A 534 42.56 -1.33 16.06
CA GLY A 534 43.98 -1.58 16.38
C GLY A 534 44.86 -1.81 15.15
N GLY A 535 44.33 -1.56 13.95
CA GLY A 535 45.04 -1.70 12.67
C GLY A 535 44.08 -1.84 11.49
N ASN A 536 44.59 -1.66 10.26
CA ASN A 536 43.80 -1.95 9.07
C ASN A 536 43.62 -3.45 8.88
N VAL A 537 42.38 -3.85 8.60
CA VAL A 537 41.97 -5.25 8.44
C VAL A 537 41.19 -5.42 7.14
N ASP A 538 41.02 -6.67 6.75
CA ASP A 538 40.14 -7.01 5.64
C ASP A 538 38.69 -6.97 6.17
N GLU A 539 37.80 -6.20 5.53
CA GLU A 539 36.45 -5.91 6.01
C GLU A 539 35.39 -6.21 4.94
N TRP A 540 34.34 -6.95 5.30
CA TRP A 540 33.24 -7.28 4.41
C TRP A 540 32.42 -6.06 3.97
N LEU A 541 31.98 -6.08 2.71
CA LEU A 541 31.09 -5.08 2.10
C LEU A 541 29.80 -5.75 1.62
N ILE A 542 28.69 -4.99 1.55
CA ILE A 542 27.38 -5.60 1.27
C ILE A 542 27.20 -6.15 -0.14
N SER A 543 27.96 -5.63 -1.11
CA SER A 543 27.81 -5.99 -2.52
C SER A 543 28.40 -7.38 -2.84
N PRO A 544 27.59 -8.33 -3.31
CA PRO A 544 28.08 -9.62 -3.81
C PRO A 544 28.76 -9.46 -5.18
N SER A 545 29.29 -10.55 -5.74
CA SER A 545 29.64 -10.65 -7.17
C SER A 545 28.40 -10.96 -8.01
N SER A 546 28.33 -10.43 -9.23
CA SER A 546 27.22 -10.70 -10.15
C SER A 546 27.44 -11.86 -11.14
N GLU A 547 28.61 -12.50 -11.10
CA GLU A 547 28.99 -13.56 -12.05
C GLU A 547 29.09 -14.94 -11.40
N ASN A 548 29.27 -14.99 -10.08
CA ASN A 548 29.53 -16.23 -9.34
C ASN A 548 28.68 -16.27 -8.06
N ASP A 549 28.21 -17.44 -7.66
CA ASP A 549 27.44 -17.62 -6.43
C ASP A 549 28.27 -17.59 -5.16
N ASN A 550 29.59 -17.72 -5.21
CA ASN A 550 30.40 -17.76 -3.98
C ASN A 550 31.27 -16.53 -3.78
N ASN A 551 31.18 -15.50 -4.63
CA ASN A 551 32.05 -14.32 -4.52
C ASN A 551 31.36 -13.08 -3.95
N VAL A 552 32.10 -12.35 -3.11
CA VAL A 552 31.66 -11.12 -2.43
C VAL A 552 32.75 -10.04 -2.50
N SER A 553 32.44 -8.83 -2.05
CA SER A 553 33.34 -7.68 -1.99
C SER A 553 33.93 -7.47 -0.60
N ILE A 554 35.20 -7.02 -0.52
CA ILE A 554 35.85 -6.57 0.72
C ILE A 554 36.66 -5.30 0.52
N ILE A 555 36.88 -4.57 1.61
CA ILE A 555 38.01 -3.67 1.77
C ILE A 555 39.20 -4.54 2.17
N ARG A 556 40.30 -4.43 1.44
CA ARG A 556 41.56 -5.08 1.83
C ARG A 556 42.30 -4.21 2.84
N ARG A 557 43.07 -4.82 3.74
CA ARG A 557 43.90 -4.08 4.72
C ARG A 557 44.86 -3.06 4.10
N GLN A 558 45.20 -3.21 2.81
CA GLN A 558 46.02 -2.24 2.07
C GLN A 558 45.22 -1.01 1.60
N GLY A 559 43.90 -0.96 1.80
CA GLY A 559 43.06 0.20 1.56
C GLY A 559 42.42 0.27 0.17
N TYR A 560 42.46 -0.79 -0.62
CA TYR A 560 41.71 -0.89 -1.88
C TYR A 560 40.51 -1.82 -1.71
N ILE A 561 39.57 -1.72 -2.64
CA ILE A 561 38.41 -2.61 -2.69
C ILE A 561 38.68 -3.73 -3.68
N GLN A 562 38.43 -4.95 -3.25
CA GLN A 562 38.28 -6.09 -4.13
C GLN A 562 36.80 -6.46 -4.22
N ALA A 563 36.16 -6.20 -5.35
CA ALA A 563 34.71 -6.35 -5.53
C ALA A 563 34.28 -7.62 -6.30
N SER A 564 35.18 -8.59 -6.42
CA SER A 564 34.91 -9.96 -6.89
C SER A 564 36.11 -10.87 -6.57
N GLY A 565 35.93 -12.19 -6.66
CA GLY A 565 37.00 -13.18 -6.47
C GLY A 565 37.42 -13.43 -5.02
N ILE A 566 36.60 -13.01 -4.05
CA ILE A 566 36.74 -13.35 -2.62
C ILE A 566 35.73 -14.43 -2.28
N ASP A 567 36.16 -15.53 -1.67
CA ASP A 567 35.25 -16.61 -1.30
C ASP A 567 34.38 -16.20 -0.10
N SER A 568 33.07 -16.28 -0.26
CA SER A 568 32.06 -16.03 0.78
C SER A 568 32.21 -16.93 2.03
N THR A 569 32.99 -18.01 1.95
CA THR A 569 33.27 -18.92 3.06
C THR A 569 34.49 -18.53 3.90
N ASP A 570 35.29 -17.55 3.46
CA ASP A 570 36.36 -16.95 4.27
C ASP A 570 35.79 -16.17 5.47
N GLU A 571 36.60 -15.93 6.50
CA GLU A 571 36.23 -15.09 7.65
C GLU A 571 36.96 -13.75 7.59
N TYR A 572 36.19 -12.65 7.54
CA TYR A 572 36.71 -11.28 7.60
C TYR A 572 35.91 -10.45 8.60
N ASN A 573 36.47 -9.30 8.96
CA ASN A 573 35.86 -8.36 9.90
C ASN A 573 34.61 -7.71 9.27
N TYR A 574 33.67 -7.26 10.09
CA TYR A 574 32.50 -6.54 9.61
C TYR A 574 31.96 -5.60 10.68
N ARG A 575 31.42 -4.46 10.25
CA ARG A 575 30.74 -3.54 11.16
C ARG A 575 29.34 -3.15 10.66
N PRO A 576 28.33 -3.13 11.56
CA PRO A 576 26.95 -2.82 11.21
C PRO A 576 26.72 -1.40 10.69
N VAL A 577 25.73 -1.27 9.81
CA VAL A 577 25.28 0.00 9.21
C VAL A 577 23.76 0.12 9.28
N PHE A 578 23.28 1.32 9.60
CA PHE A 578 21.85 1.65 9.77
C PHE A 578 21.40 2.74 8.83
N TYR A 579 20.09 2.78 8.60
CA TYR A 579 19.40 3.98 8.14
C TYR A 579 18.50 4.53 9.25
N LEU A 580 18.58 5.85 9.43
CA LEU A 580 17.69 6.61 10.29
C LEU A 580 16.78 7.51 9.45
N ASP A 581 15.48 7.55 9.75
CA ASP A 581 14.53 8.39 9.00
C ASP A 581 14.65 9.86 9.44
N SER A 582 15.07 10.73 8.52
CA SER A 582 15.23 12.16 8.79
C SER A 582 13.91 12.90 9.04
N LYS A 583 12.76 12.29 8.75
CA LYS A 583 11.45 12.85 9.08
C LYS A 583 11.07 12.63 10.54
N GLU A 584 11.61 11.59 11.15
CA GLU A 584 11.27 11.17 12.51
C GLU A 584 12.30 11.61 13.54
N LEU A 585 13.49 12.05 13.10
CA LEU A 585 14.61 12.40 13.97
C LEU A 585 15.23 13.75 13.61
N SER A 586 15.83 14.39 14.61
CA SER A 586 16.57 15.65 14.45
C SER A 586 17.83 15.70 15.30
N ILE A 587 18.76 16.60 14.98
CA ILE A 587 19.95 16.86 15.80
C ILE A 587 19.58 17.73 17.00
N ALA A 588 19.74 17.17 18.19
CA ALA A 588 19.53 17.84 19.47
C ALA A 588 20.65 18.85 19.81
N GLY A 589 21.86 18.57 19.36
CA GLY A 589 23.08 19.36 19.58
C GLY A 589 24.34 18.52 19.35
N GLY A 590 25.49 19.05 19.75
CA GLY A 590 26.81 18.48 19.46
C GLY A 590 27.46 19.07 18.21
N GLU A 591 28.76 18.82 18.04
CA GLU A 591 29.59 19.39 16.97
C GLU A 591 30.01 18.34 15.92
N GLY A 592 29.68 17.07 16.15
CA GLY A 592 30.04 15.97 15.24
C GLY A 592 31.46 15.44 15.45
N THR A 593 32.16 15.86 16.50
CA THR A 593 33.49 15.34 16.86
C THR A 593 33.36 14.06 17.70
N SER A 594 34.44 13.29 17.86
CA SER A 594 34.41 12.07 18.67
C SER A 594 34.13 12.32 20.17
N THR A 595 34.46 13.51 20.67
CA THR A 595 34.25 13.92 22.07
C THR A 595 32.98 14.76 22.28
N ASN A 596 32.38 15.25 21.20
CA ASN A 596 31.11 15.98 21.19
C ASN A 596 30.30 15.59 19.95
N PRO A 597 29.89 14.31 19.82
CA PRO A 597 29.15 13.82 18.67
C PRO A 597 27.81 14.53 18.54
N TYR A 598 27.21 14.47 17.35
CA TYR A 598 25.82 14.86 17.21
C TYR A 598 24.92 13.96 18.04
N HIS A 599 24.03 14.54 18.83
CA HIS A 599 22.99 13.78 19.54
C HIS A 599 21.67 13.90 18.82
N ILE A 600 20.84 12.86 18.88
CA ILE A 600 19.53 12.83 18.21
C ILE A 600 18.36 12.87 19.19
N ARG A 601 17.24 13.41 18.72
CA ARG A 601 15.94 13.40 19.41
C ARG A 601 14.83 12.96 18.48
#